data_AF-A0A7X9KJ70-F1
#
_entry.id   AF-A0A7X9KJ70-F1
#
_cell.length_a   1.000
_cell.length_b   1.000
_cell.length_c   1.000
_cell.angle_alpha   90.00
_cell.angle_beta   90.00
_cell.angle_gamma   90.00
#
_symmetry.space_group_name_H-M   'P 1'
#
loop_
_entity.id
_entity.type
_entity.pdbx_description
1 polymer ?
#
loop_
_entity_poly.entity_id
_entity_poly.type
_entity_poly.pdbx_seq_one_letter_code
_entity_poly.pdbx_strand_id
1 'polypeptide(L)'
;MALGGVALVLTSYTPGGVGSVRQGALLGVGSGVAFGIAFTLMGEASRAAGLMPVVVQRATGFGLLAVIGFVRRDQFFATGIGLRNAMGAGVLGLVAIGSLQLGLQRGQLGPVSVASSQFATVAVVLSVLFNRERMRWWQGLGVGATAVAVALIAAGG
;
A
#
# COMPACT_ATOMS: atom_id res chain seq x y z
N MET A 1 3.97 -14.56 -15.08
CA MET A 1 4.00 -15.10 -13.70
C MET A 1 5.42 -15.35 -13.19
N ALA A 2 6.24 -16.18 -13.86
CA ALA A 2 7.62 -16.46 -13.42
C ALA A 2 8.52 -15.20 -13.30
N LEU A 3 8.49 -14.32 -14.30
CA LEU A 3 9.28 -13.08 -14.29
C LEU A 3 8.89 -12.10 -13.16
N GLY A 4 7.59 -12.02 -12.85
CA GLY A 4 7.09 -11.19 -11.75
C GLY A 4 7.54 -11.71 -10.38
N GLY A 5 7.55 -13.03 -10.20
CA GLY A 5 8.07 -13.66 -8.98
C GLY A 5 9.56 -13.41 -8.79
N VAL A 6 10.36 -13.51 -9.86
CA VAL A 6 11.80 -13.22 -9.82
C VAL A 6 12.06 -11.74 -9.50
N ALA A 7 11.31 -10.83 -10.12
CA ALA A 7 11.41 -9.40 -9.83
C ALA A 7 11.08 -9.09 -8.36
N LEU A 8 10.02 -9.69 -7.82
CA LEU A 8 9.62 -9.52 -6.42
C LEU A 8 10.71 -10.01 -5.45
N VAL A 9 11.31 -11.17 -5.73
CA VAL A 9 12.40 -11.72 -4.91
C VAL A 9 13.64 -10.81 -4.95
N LEU A 10 13.99 -10.30 -6.13
CA LEU A 10 15.15 -9.41 -6.30
C LEU A 10 14.94 -8.02 -5.68
N THR A 11 13.71 -7.51 -5.63
CA THR A 11 13.41 -6.22 -4.96
C THR A 11 13.25 -6.37 -3.45
N SER A 12 12.80 -7.53 -2.97
CA SER A 12 12.58 -7.77 -1.54
C SER A 12 13.82 -8.28 -0.81
N TYR A 13 14.86 -8.70 -1.53
CA TYR A 13 16.09 -9.21 -0.94
C TYR A 13 16.95 -8.08 -0.36
N THR A 14 17.01 -8.00 0.97
CA THR A 14 17.91 -7.10 1.71
C THR A 14 19.06 -7.91 2.32
N PRO A 15 20.29 -7.83 1.77
CA PRO A 15 21.44 -8.50 2.36
C PRO A 15 21.77 -7.88 3.73
N GLY A 16 21.86 -8.71 4.78
CA GLY A 16 22.08 -8.25 6.15
C GLY A 16 20.82 -7.77 6.88
N GLY A 17 19.62 -8.08 6.35
CA GLY A 17 18.35 -7.75 7.00
C GLY A 17 18.23 -8.36 8.40
N VAL A 18 17.75 -7.56 9.36
CA VAL A 18 17.42 -7.99 10.71
C VAL A 18 16.01 -8.57 10.75
N GLY A 19 15.84 -9.84 11.15
CA GLY A 19 14.54 -10.49 11.30
C GLY A 19 14.40 -11.86 10.60
N SER A 20 13.25 -12.51 10.76
CA SER A 20 12.97 -13.82 10.17
C SER A 20 12.35 -13.71 8.77
N VAL A 21 13.05 -14.22 7.76
CA VAL A 21 12.53 -14.32 6.37
C VAL A 21 11.21 -15.09 6.33
N ARG A 22 11.06 -16.12 7.15
CA ARG A 22 9.83 -16.91 7.26
C ARG A 22 8.66 -16.06 7.77
N GLN A 23 8.88 -15.22 8.78
CA GLN A 23 7.84 -14.31 9.28
C GLN A 23 7.47 -13.25 8.23
N GLY A 24 8.46 -12.65 7.56
CA GLY A 24 8.22 -11.70 6.46
C GLY A 24 7.41 -12.33 5.32
N ALA A 25 7.76 -13.56 4.91
CA ALA A 25 7.03 -14.29 3.88
C ALA A 25 5.60 -14.64 4.32
N LEU A 26 5.40 -15.10 5.57
CA LEU A 26 4.07 -15.39 6.10
C LEU A 26 3.19 -14.14 6.18
N LEU A 27 3.75 -13.01 6.65
CA LEU A 27 3.04 -11.73 6.70
C LEU A 27 2.74 -11.20 5.30
N GLY A 28 3.67 -11.33 4.36
CA GLY A 28 3.49 -10.92 2.96
C GLY A 28 2.43 -11.73 2.23
N VAL A 29 2.52 -13.07 2.28
CA VAL A 29 1.51 -13.96 1.67
C VAL A 29 0.16 -13.81 2.37
N GLY A 30 0.15 -13.79 3.70
CA GLY A 30 -1.08 -13.61 4.48
C GLY A 30 -1.78 -12.29 4.20
N SER A 31 -1.02 -11.19 4.12
CA SER A 31 -1.59 -9.89 3.74
C SER A 31 -2.08 -9.89 2.29
N GLY A 32 -1.35 -10.47 1.35
CA GLY A 32 -1.78 -10.59 -0.04
C GLY A 32 -3.11 -11.35 -0.19
N VAL A 33 -3.26 -12.49 0.50
CA VAL A 33 -4.50 -13.26 0.52
C VAL A 33 -5.64 -12.46 1.15
N ALA A 34 -5.40 -11.81 2.29
CA ALA A 34 -6.41 -10.99 2.97
C ALA A 34 -6.87 -9.80 2.10
N PHE A 35 -5.94 -9.11 1.43
CA PHE A 35 -6.27 -8.05 0.47
C PHE A 35 -7.06 -8.58 -0.72
N GLY A 36 -6.69 -9.74 -1.27
CA GLY A 36 -7.41 -10.39 -2.37
C GLY A 36 -8.87 -10.68 -1.98
N ILE A 37 -9.08 -11.33 -0.83
CA ILE A 37 -10.44 -11.61 -0.31
C ILE A 37 -11.21 -10.30 -0.11
N ALA A 38 -10.58 -9.30 0.51
CA ALA A 38 -11.23 -8.01 0.75
C ALA A 38 -11.68 -7.34 -0.56
N PHE A 39 -10.85 -7.34 -1.61
CA PHE A 39 -11.21 -6.77 -2.91
C PHE A 39 -12.31 -7.56 -3.62
N THR A 40 -12.28 -8.89 -3.55
CA THR A 40 -13.36 -9.72 -4.10
C THR A 40 -14.70 -9.42 -3.42
N LEU A 41 -14.73 -9.41 -2.09
CA LEU A 41 -15.94 -9.08 -1.32
C LEU A 41 -16.41 -7.64 -1.57
N MET A 42 -15.48 -6.70 -1.77
CA MET A 42 -15.80 -5.33 -2.14
C MET A 42 -16.46 -5.24 -3.52
N GLY A 43 -16.07 -6.10 -4.47
CA GLY A 43 -16.69 -6.19 -5.79
C GLY A 43 -18.15 -6.66 -5.77
N GLU A 44 -18.51 -7.47 -4.78
CA GLU A 44 -19.89 -7.93 -4.53
C GLU A 44 -20.74 -6.90 -3.79
N ALA A 45 -20.13 -5.83 -3.24
CA ALA A 45 -20.87 -4.81 -2.51
C ALA A 45 -21.78 -4.02 -3.47
N SER A 46 -23.09 -4.12 -3.25
CA SER A 46 -24.09 -3.41 -4.04
C SER A 46 -23.81 -1.91 -4.10
N ARG A 47 -24.02 -1.27 -5.27
CA ARG A 47 -23.86 0.18 -5.45
C ARG A 47 -24.71 1.00 -4.48
N ALA A 48 -25.81 0.43 -3.98
CA ALA A 48 -26.67 1.04 -2.96
C ALA A 48 -25.95 1.23 -1.61
N ALA A 49 -24.90 0.46 -1.32
CA ALA A 49 -24.10 0.61 -0.10
C ALA A 49 -23.24 1.88 -0.10
N GLY A 50 -23.04 2.53 -1.25
CA GLY A 50 -22.27 3.77 -1.34
C GLY A 50 -20.88 3.64 -0.72
N LEU A 51 -20.57 4.49 0.27
CA LEU A 51 -19.29 4.50 0.99
C LEU A 51 -19.26 3.59 2.22
N MET A 52 -20.35 2.89 2.55
CA MET A 52 -20.43 2.01 3.73
C MET A 52 -19.33 0.96 3.80
N PRO A 53 -18.93 0.29 2.69
CA PRO A 53 -17.85 -0.69 2.76
C PRO A 53 -16.50 -0.08 3.19
N VAL A 54 -16.22 1.16 2.77
CA VAL A 54 -14.99 1.89 3.19
C VAL A 54 -15.04 2.25 4.66
N VAL A 55 -16.21 2.70 5.15
CA VAL A 55 -16.42 3.02 6.57
C VAL A 55 -16.24 1.77 7.43
N VAL A 56 -16.84 0.64 7.06
CA VAL A 56 -16.70 -0.63 7.78
C VAL A 56 -15.26 -1.11 7.76
N GLN A 57 -14.57 -1.03 6.62
CA GLN A 57 -13.16 -1.40 6.52
C GLN A 57 -12.28 -0.56 7.47
N ARG A 58 -12.50 0.76 7.53
CA ARG A 58 -11.75 1.67 8.41
C ARG A 58 -12.09 1.44 9.89
N ALA A 59 -13.36 1.27 10.22
CA ALA A 59 -13.81 0.97 11.57
C ALA A 59 -13.24 -0.36 12.07
N THR A 60 -13.19 -1.38 11.21
CA THR A 60 -12.59 -2.68 11.53
C THR A 60 -11.09 -2.55 11.78
N GLY A 61 -10.37 -1.81 10.91
CA GLY A 61 -8.94 -1.56 11.10
C GLY A 61 -8.65 -0.81 12.41
N PHE A 62 -9.44 0.23 12.70
CA PHE A 62 -9.33 0.96 13.97
C PHE A 62 -9.64 0.07 15.17
N GLY A 63 -10.72 -0.73 15.10
CA GLY A 63 -11.11 -1.66 16.15
C GLY A 63 -10.05 -2.73 16.42
N LEU A 64 -9.44 -3.29 15.38
CA LEU A 64 -8.34 -4.24 15.53
C LEU A 64 -7.12 -3.60 16.19
N LEU A 65 -6.73 -2.40 15.78
CA LEU A 65 -5.65 -1.67 16.43
C LEU A 65 -6.01 -1.34 17.89
N ALA A 66 -7.26 -0.96 18.16
CA ALA A 66 -7.81 -0.71 19.50
C ALA A 66 -7.70 -1.94 20.41
N VAL A 67 -8.07 -3.11 19.90
CA VAL A 67 -7.95 -4.37 20.63
C VAL A 67 -6.48 -4.73 20.86
N ILE A 68 -5.63 -4.61 19.84
CA ILE A 68 -4.20 -4.94 19.97
C ILE A 68 -3.53 -4.07 21.03
N GLY A 69 -3.71 -2.75 20.97
CA GLY A 69 -3.11 -1.86 21.96
C GLY A 69 -3.69 -2.06 23.36
N PHE A 70 -4.98 -2.42 23.49
CA PHE A 70 -5.58 -2.73 24.79
C PHE A 70 -4.98 -4.01 25.38
N VAL A 71 -4.86 -5.08 24.58
CA VAL A 71 -4.27 -6.37 24.98
C VAL A 71 -2.80 -6.20 25.33
N ARG A 72 -2.05 -5.40 24.56
CA ARG A 72 -0.61 -5.15 24.80
C ARG A 72 -0.34 -4.10 25.87
N ARG A 73 -1.36 -3.35 26.30
CA ARG A 73 -1.23 -2.16 27.18
C ARG A 73 -0.25 -1.12 26.63
N ASP A 74 -0.15 -1.02 25.31
CA ASP A 74 0.67 -0.02 24.64
C ASP A 74 0.00 1.36 24.72
N GLN A 75 0.81 2.42 24.74
CA GLN A 75 0.28 3.78 24.66
C GLN A 75 -0.31 4.02 23.26
N PHE A 76 -1.64 4.13 23.18
CA PHE A 76 -2.37 4.36 21.92
C PHE A 76 -1.99 5.64 21.20
N PHE A 77 -1.70 6.67 21.98
CA PHE A 77 -1.44 8.00 21.45
C PHE A 77 0.05 8.22 21.40
N ALA A 78 0.57 8.40 20.19
CA ALA A 78 1.87 9.02 20.01
C ALA A 78 1.82 10.41 20.65
N THR A 79 2.88 10.80 21.38
CA THR A 79 2.99 12.12 22.00
C THR A 79 3.96 13.00 21.19
N GLY A 80 3.74 14.32 21.23
CA GLY A 80 4.62 15.30 20.59
C GLY A 80 4.69 15.18 19.06
N ILE A 81 5.92 15.13 18.52
CA ILE A 81 6.18 15.11 17.07
C ILE A 81 5.57 13.87 16.39
N GLY A 82 5.51 12.73 17.10
CA GLY A 82 4.90 11.50 16.61
C GLY A 82 3.42 11.67 16.27
N LEU A 83 2.67 12.43 17.08
CA LEU A 83 1.25 12.72 16.82
C LEU A 83 1.07 13.56 15.56
N ARG A 84 1.92 14.59 15.38
CA ARG A 84 1.86 15.46 14.20
C ARG A 84 2.15 14.67 12.92
N ASN A 85 3.15 13.80 12.96
CA ASN A 85 3.51 12.95 11.81
C ASN A 85 2.41 11.92 11.52
N ALA A 86 1.83 11.30 12.55
CA ALA A 86 0.73 10.35 12.40
C ALA A 86 -0.53 11.03 11.83
N MET A 87 -0.89 12.23 12.32
CA MET A 87 -1.98 13.03 11.79
C MET A 87 -1.73 13.43 10.33
N GLY A 88 -0.53 13.91 10.01
CA GLY A 88 -0.15 14.26 8.64
C GLY A 88 -0.25 13.06 7.68
N ALA A 89 0.29 11.91 8.09
CA ALA A 89 0.19 10.67 7.32
C ALA A 89 -1.27 10.20 7.16
N GLY A 90 -2.08 10.32 8.22
CA GLY A 90 -3.50 9.98 8.19
C GLY A 90 -4.31 10.85 7.22
N VAL A 91 -4.10 12.16 7.23
CA VAL A 91 -4.76 13.10 6.31
C VAL A 91 -4.33 12.82 4.87
N LEU A 92 -3.03 12.65 4.60
CA LEU A 92 -2.55 12.28 3.27
C LEU A 92 -3.14 10.95 2.79
N GLY A 93 -3.25 9.96 3.68
CA GLY A 93 -3.89 8.67 3.40
C GLY A 93 -5.37 8.83 3.03
N LEU A 94 -6.13 9.63 3.78
CA LEU A 94 -7.53 9.92 3.50
C LEU A 94 -7.72 10.59 2.14
N VAL A 95 -6.89 11.60 1.83
CA VAL A 95 -6.92 12.28 0.52
C VAL A 95 -6.59 11.31 -0.61
N ALA A 96 -5.58 10.47 -0.44
CA ALA A 96 -5.17 9.49 -1.44
C ALA A 96 -6.29 8.49 -1.75
N ILE A 97 -6.91 7.92 -0.72
CA ILE A 97 -7.99 6.93 -0.88
C ILE A 97 -9.26 7.59 -1.43
N GLY A 98 -9.62 8.78 -0.95
CA GLY A 98 -10.76 9.53 -1.47
C GLY A 98 -10.59 9.85 -2.96
N SER A 99 -9.38 10.28 -3.37
CA SER A 99 -9.05 10.53 -4.78
C SER A 99 -9.11 9.26 -5.62
N LEU A 100 -8.58 8.13 -5.11
CA LEU A 100 -8.64 6.84 -5.80
C LEU A 100 -10.09 6.39 -6.01
N GLN A 101 -10.93 6.49 -4.97
CA GLN A 101 -12.33 6.11 -5.05
C GLN A 101 -13.10 6.97 -6.05
N LEU A 102 -12.86 8.28 -6.06
CA LEU A 102 -13.44 9.20 -7.05
C LEU A 102 -12.96 8.87 -8.47
N GLY A 103 -11.68 8.54 -8.65
CA GLY A 103 -11.12 8.09 -9.91
C GLY A 103 -11.80 6.81 -10.41
N LEU A 104 -11.95 5.81 -9.55
CA LEU A 104 -12.59 4.54 -9.93
C LEU A 104 -14.10 4.69 -10.22
N GLN A 105 -14.78 5.65 -9.60
CA GLN A 105 -16.21 5.89 -9.81
C GLN A 105 -16.50 6.78 -11.04
N ARG A 106 -15.67 7.80 -11.30
CA ARG A 106 -15.93 8.82 -12.34
C ARG A 106 -15.00 8.73 -13.54
N GLY A 107 -13.85 8.10 -13.39
CA GLY A 107 -12.83 7.96 -14.43
C GLY A 107 -12.92 6.61 -15.14
N GLN A 108 -12.07 6.45 -16.15
CA GLN A 108 -11.92 5.18 -16.85
C GLN A 108 -11.10 4.20 -16.00
N LEU A 109 -11.64 2.98 -15.80
CA LEU A 109 -11.03 1.97 -14.94
C LEU A 109 -9.59 1.61 -15.35
N GLY A 110 -9.27 1.60 -16.65
CA GLY A 110 -7.94 1.29 -17.17
C GLY A 110 -6.87 2.29 -16.67
N PRO A 111 -6.92 3.56 -17.10
CA PRO A 111 -5.97 4.58 -16.67
C PRO A 111 -5.88 4.74 -15.15
N VAL A 112 -7.01 4.67 -14.44
CA VAL A 112 -7.04 4.82 -12.97
C VAL A 112 -6.37 3.64 -12.27
N SER A 113 -6.62 2.40 -12.72
CA SER A 113 -5.96 1.22 -12.15
C SER A 113 -4.45 1.26 -12.36
N VAL A 114 -4.03 1.66 -13.56
CA VAL A 114 -2.62 1.78 -13.93
C VAL A 114 -1.94 2.88 -13.11
N ALA A 115 -2.51 4.08 -13.05
CA ALA A 115 -2.00 5.17 -12.21
C ALA A 115 -1.94 4.77 -10.73
N SER A 116 -2.96 4.07 -10.22
CA SER A 116 -2.97 3.63 -8.83
C SER A 116 -1.82 2.69 -8.52
N SER A 117 -1.46 1.77 -9.43
CA SER A 117 -0.36 0.80 -9.24
C SER A 117 1.00 1.46 -9.02
N GLN A 118 1.19 2.72 -9.44
CA GLN A 118 2.41 3.48 -9.19
C GLN A 118 2.65 3.80 -7.70
N PHE A 119 1.66 3.59 -6.82
CA PHE A 119 1.84 3.82 -5.38
C PHE A 119 3.07 3.09 -4.83
N ALA A 120 3.35 1.88 -5.32
CA ALA A 120 4.50 1.07 -4.90
C ALA A 120 5.81 1.74 -5.31
N THR A 121 5.90 2.25 -6.55
CA THR A 121 7.05 3.01 -7.05
C THR A 121 7.27 4.27 -6.21
N VAL A 122 6.20 5.02 -5.92
CA VAL A 122 6.29 6.25 -5.12
C VAL A 122 6.75 5.92 -3.69
N ALA A 123 6.20 4.88 -3.07
CA ALA A 123 6.63 4.43 -1.74
C ALA A 123 8.12 4.07 -1.70
N VAL A 124 8.60 3.41 -2.74
CA VAL A 124 10.02 3.07 -2.89
C VAL A 124 10.89 4.32 -3.02
N VAL A 125 10.52 5.28 -3.89
CA VAL A 125 11.25 6.55 -4.05
C VAL A 125 11.29 7.34 -2.73
N LEU A 126 10.15 7.41 -2.03
CA LEU A 126 10.07 8.07 -0.72
C LEU A 126 10.93 7.34 0.32
N SER A 127 10.98 6.01 0.34
CA SER A 127 11.86 5.27 1.25
C SER A 127 13.33 5.63 1.00
N VAL A 128 13.77 5.67 -0.26
CA VAL A 128 15.14 6.06 -0.60
C VAL A 128 15.46 7.48 -0.17
N LEU A 129 14.54 8.41 -0.43
CA LEU A 129 14.75 9.83 -0.14
C LEU A 129 14.76 10.13 1.37
N PHE A 130 13.83 9.54 2.11
CA PHE A 130 13.63 9.84 3.54
C PHE A 130 14.38 8.89 4.47
N ASN A 131 14.44 7.58 4.17
CA ASN A 131 15.14 6.59 5.00
C ASN A 131 16.63 6.45 4.64
N ARG A 132 17.10 7.14 3.58
CA ARG A 132 18.48 7.07 3.06
C ARG A 132 18.96 5.64 2.79
N GLU A 133 18.05 4.74 2.45
CA GLU A 133 18.40 3.38 2.08
C GLU A 133 19.23 3.40 0.80
N ARG A 134 20.38 2.71 0.82
CA ARG A 134 21.28 2.65 -0.34
C ARG A 134 20.69 1.72 -1.40
N MET A 135 20.00 2.31 -2.37
CA MET A 135 19.55 1.57 -3.54
C MET A 135 20.71 1.20 -4.46
N ARG A 136 20.72 -0.07 -4.90
CA ARG A 136 21.64 -0.51 -5.95
C ARG A 136 21.17 0.06 -7.29
N TRP A 137 22.12 0.41 -8.16
CA TRP A 137 21.81 1.05 -9.44
C TRP A 137 20.84 0.24 -10.32
N TRP A 138 20.90 -1.10 -10.27
CA TRP A 138 19.95 -1.99 -10.95
C TRP A 138 18.52 -1.93 -10.40
N GLN A 139 18.34 -1.72 -9.09
CA GLN A 139 17.01 -1.55 -8.48
C GLN A 139 16.40 -0.22 -8.93
N GLY A 140 17.21 0.84 -8.99
CA GLY A 140 16.78 2.14 -9.53
C GLY A 140 16.34 2.05 -10.99
N LEU A 141 17.08 1.30 -11.83
CA LEU A 141 16.69 1.00 -13.20
C LEU A 141 15.35 0.27 -13.28
N GLY A 142 15.14 -0.75 -12.44
CA GLY A 142 13.87 -1.50 -12.39
C GLY A 142 12.68 -0.65 -11.97
N VAL A 143 12.86 0.19 -10.95
CA VAL A 143 11.84 1.15 -10.48
C VAL A 143 11.53 2.18 -11.57
N GLY A 144 12.56 2.76 -12.19
CA GLY A 144 12.40 3.73 -13.27
C GLY A 144 11.70 3.15 -14.50
N ALA A 145 12.11 1.95 -14.94
CA ALA A 145 11.48 1.26 -16.06
C ALA A 145 10.01 0.94 -15.78
N THR A 146 9.69 0.49 -14.56
CA THR A 146 8.31 0.22 -14.15
C THR A 146 7.48 1.51 -14.10
N ALA A 147 8.05 2.61 -13.56
CA ALA A 147 7.38 3.91 -13.53
C ALA A 147 7.02 4.40 -14.95
N VAL A 148 7.98 4.34 -15.88
CA VAL A 148 7.81 4.75 -17.27
C VAL A 148 6.79 3.85 -17.98
N ALA A 149 6.90 2.53 -17.84
CA ALA A 149 5.97 1.60 -18.47
C ALA A 149 4.53 1.84 -18.01
N VAL A 150 4.31 2.02 -16.71
CA VAL A 150 2.98 2.31 -16.15
C VAL A 150 2.48 3.68 -16.62
N ALA A 151 3.35 4.70 -16.71
CA ALA A 151 2.96 6.01 -17.24
C ALA A 151 2.55 5.95 -18.72
N LEU A 152 3.27 5.17 -19.54
CA LEU A 152 2.92 4.97 -20.96
C LEU A 152 1.59 4.24 -21.13
N ILE A 153 1.31 3.21 -20.31
CA ILE A 153 0.01 2.52 -20.33
C ILE A 153 -1.11 3.48 -19.93
N ALA A 154 -0.87 4.35 -18.93
CA ALA A 154 -1.88 5.33 -18.49
C ALA A 154 -2.14 6.44 -19.53
N ALA A 155 -1.13 6.82 -20.31
CA ALA A 155 -1.22 7.88 -21.31
C ALA A 155 -1.72 7.40 -22.69
N GLY A 156 -1.56 6.11 -23.00
CA GLY A 156 -1.97 5.50 -24.27
C GLY A 156 -3.30 4.75 -24.21
N GLY A 157 -4.04 4.83 -23.09
CA GLY A 157 -5.35 4.21 -22.87
C GLY A 157 -6.51 5.16 -23.11
#